data_AF-A0A434FJ25-F1
#
_entry.id   AF-A0A434FJ25-F1
#
_cell.length_a   1.000
_cell.length_b   1.000
_cell.length_c   1.000
_cell.angle_alpha   90.00
_cell.angle_beta   90.00
_cell.angle_gamma   90.00
#
_symmetry.space_group_name_H-M   'P 1'
#
loop_
_entity.id
_entity.type
_entity.pdbx_description
1 polymer ?
#
loop_
_entity_poly.entity_id
_entity_poly.type
_entity_poly.pdbx_seq_one_letter_code
_entity_poly.pdbx_strand_id
1 'polypeptide(L)' 'ARRHIQGGAVRVNDQPLTDDRRVVTLQDLGPEGVVKLSLGKKKHVLVRPV' A
#
# COMPACT_ATOMS: atom_id res chain seq x y z
N ALA A 1 3.02 -3.42 12.11
CA ALA A 1 2.39 -2.64 11.03
C ALA A 1 2.27 -1.15 11.36
N ARG A 2 1.55 -0.74 12.42
CA ARG A 2 1.33 0.69 12.77
C ARG A 2 2.59 1.57 12.81
N ARG A 3 3.72 1.06 13.35
CA ARG A 3 4.99 1.79 13.41
C ARG A 3 5.57 2.19 12.04
N HIS A 4 5.32 1.41 10.99
CA HIS A 4 5.81 1.73 9.65
C HIS A 4 4.95 2.78 8.94
N ILE A 5 3.66 2.84 9.28
CA ILE A 5 2.72 3.84 8.73
C ILE A 5 3.03 5.21 9.34
N GLN A 6 3.22 5.30 10.66
CA GLN A 6 3.64 6.53 11.34
C GLN A 6 4.99 7.07 10.86
N GLY A 7 5.89 6.18 10.40
CA GLY A 7 7.16 6.56 9.78
C GLY A 7 7.09 6.96 8.31
N GLY A 8 5.88 7.07 7.71
CA GLY A 8 5.68 7.44 6.31
C GLY A 8 6.27 6.44 5.31
N ALA A 9 6.59 5.21 5.76
CA ALA A 9 7.29 4.23 4.96
C ALA A 9 6.35 3.37 4.10
N VAL A 10 5.03 3.42 4.36
CA VAL A 10 4.05 2.61 3.64
C VAL A 10 3.47 3.40 2.47
N ARG A 11 3.47 2.80 1.28
CA ARG A 11 2.78 3.35 0.10
C ARG A 11 1.84 2.31 -0.52
N VAL A 12 0.71 2.79 -1.01
CA VAL A 12 -0.26 2.03 -1.83
C VAL A 12 -0.26 2.68 -3.21
N ASN A 13 0.08 1.93 -4.26
CA ASN A 13 0.19 2.45 -5.64
C ASN A 13 1.05 3.72 -5.71
N ASP A 14 2.22 3.68 -5.06
CA ASP A 14 3.16 4.81 -4.90
C ASP A 14 2.64 6.02 -4.13
N GLN A 15 1.38 6.03 -3.70
CA GLN A 15 0.85 7.07 -2.84
C GLN A 15 1.15 6.79 -1.37
N PRO A 16 1.69 7.77 -0.62
CA PRO A 16 1.97 7.60 0.80
C PRO A 16 0.68 7.36 1.59
N LEU A 17 0.71 6.37 2.48
CA LEU A 17 -0.37 6.10 3.40
C LEU A 17 -0.16 6.92 4.68
N THR A 18 -0.97 7.95 4.89
CA THR A 18 -0.86 8.84 6.06
C THR A 18 -1.77 8.42 7.21
N ASP A 19 -2.92 7.81 6.91
CA ASP A 19 -3.85 7.25 7.89
C ASP A 19 -3.57 5.76 8.11
N ASP A 20 -3.30 5.37 9.35
CA ASP A 20 -3.04 3.98 9.73
C ASP A 20 -4.29 3.10 9.78
N ARG A 21 -5.47 3.70 9.65
CA ARG A 21 -6.77 3.02 9.60
C ARG A 21 -7.37 2.98 8.19
N ARG A 22 -6.71 3.57 7.19
CA ARG A 22 -7.20 3.50 5.80
C ARG A 22 -7.31 2.05 5.34
N VAL A 23 -8.49 1.70 4.85
CA VAL A 23 -8.79 0.40 4.28
C VAL A 23 -8.43 0.41 2.80
N VAL A 24 -7.72 -0.63 2.35
CA VAL A 24 -7.47 -0.88 0.92
C VAL A 24 -8.69 -1.59 0.35
N THR A 25 -9.25 -1.07 -0.73
CA THR A 25 -10.49 -1.57 -1.33
C THR A 25 -10.26 -1.96 -2.80
N LEU A 26 -11.28 -2.51 -3.46
CA LEU A 26 -11.22 -2.83 -4.88
C LEU A 26 -11.00 -1.59 -5.78
N GLN A 27 -11.29 -0.39 -5.28
CA GLN A 27 -11.02 0.86 -6.01
C GLN A 27 -9.52 1.18 -6.11
N ASP A 28 -8.69 0.56 -5.25
CA ASP A 28 -7.25 0.69 -5.29
C ASP A 28 -6.59 -0.24 -6.33
N LEU A 29 -7.37 -1.05 -7.06
CA LEU A 29 -6.81 -1.92 -8.09
C LEU A 29 -6.29 -1.08 -9.25
N GLY A 30 -5.03 -1.33 -9.62
CA GLY A 30 -4.48 -0.84 -10.87
C GLY A 30 -5.08 -1.56 -12.08
N PRO A 31 -4.73 -1.13 -13.31
CA PRO A 31 -5.24 -1.71 -14.56
C PRO A 31 -5.04 -3.22 -14.70
N GLU A 32 -4.01 -3.77 -14.03
CA GLU A 32 -3.71 -5.22 -14.04
C GLU A 32 -4.41 -6.00 -12.91
N GLY A 33 -5.33 -5.39 -12.17
CA GLY A 33 -6.03 -6.03 -11.06
C GLY A 33 -5.12 -6.32 -9.86
N VAL A 34 -4.06 -5.53 -9.68
CA VAL A 34 -3.12 -5.65 -8.55
C VAL A 34 -2.99 -4.34 -7.79
N VAL A 35 -2.69 -4.44 -6.49
CA VAL A 35 -2.29 -3.31 -5.65
C VAL A 35 -0.80 -3.40 -5.35
N LYS A 36 -0.05 -2.33 -5.59
CA LYS A 36 1.36 -2.26 -5.20
C LYS A 36 1.47 -1.75 -3.77
N LEU A 37 1.89 -2.60 -2.85
CA LEU A 37 2.22 -2.24 -1.47
C LEU A 37 3.73 -2.08 -1.33
N SER A 38 4.16 -0.89 -0.91
CA SER A 38 5.58 -0.60 -0.69
C SER A 38 5.88 -0.36 0.77
N LEU A 39 7.00 -0.90 1.24
CA LEU A 39 7.58 -0.71 2.56
C LEU A 39 8.98 -0.10 2.39
N GLY A 40 9.08 1.21 2.56
CA GLY A 40 10.28 1.99 2.30
C GLY A 40 10.64 2.02 0.81
N LYS A 41 11.94 2.16 0.52
CA LYS A 41 12.47 2.29 -0.86
C LYS A 41 12.84 0.97 -1.54
N LYS A 42 12.88 -0.14 -0.79
CA LYS A 42 13.46 -1.41 -1.29
C LYS A 42 12.46 -2.56 -1.36
N LYS A 43 11.44 -2.57 -0.50
CA LYS A 43 10.50 -3.69 -0.41
C LYS A 43 9.18 -3.28 -1.09
N HIS A 44 8.85 -3.95 -2.18
CA HIS A 44 7.60 -3.76 -2.92
C HIS A 44 6.95 -5.12 -3.11
N VAL A 45 5.64 -5.19 -2.87
CA VAL A 45 4.83 -6.41 -2.97
C VAL A 45 3.62 -6.10 -3.81
N LEU A 46 3.32 -6.97 -4.77
CA LEU A 46 2.06 -6.93 -5.51
C LEU A 46 1.05 -7.82 -4.82
N VAL A 47 -0.13 -7.28 -4.53
CA VAL A 47 -1.24 -8.01 -3.92
C VAL A 47 -2.34 -8.17 -4.95
N ARG A 48 -2.83 -9.41 -5.08
CA ARG A 48 -4.02 -9.75 -5.87
C ARG A 48 -5.18 -10.01 -4.92
N PRO A 49 -6.38 -9.45 -5.19
CA PRO A 49 -7.58 -9.85 -4.48
C PRO A 49 -7.89 -11.33 -4.81
N VAL A 50 -8.34 -12.08 -3.81
CA VAL A 50 -8.85 -13.46 -3.94
C VAL A 50 -10.35 -13.49 -3.77
#